data_AF-A0A2Z4JDT0-F1
#
_entry.id   AF-A0A2Z4JDT0-F1
#
_cell.length_a   1.000
_cell.length_b   1.000
_cell.length_c   1.000
_cell.angle_alpha   90.00
_cell.angle_beta   90.00
_cell.angle_gamma   90.00
#
_symmetry.space_group_name_H-M   'P 1'
#
loop_
_entity.id
_entity.type
_entity.pdbx_description
1 polymer ?
#
loop_
_entity_poly.entity_id
_entity_poly.type
_entity_poly.pdbx_seq_one_letter_code
_entity_poly.pdbx_strand_id
1 'polypeptide(L)'
;MTDIVLLNARADATTETIAKDASVVAASGKVVVWRGDACRKGSCTHVYDVEKRKSTRTPSCEGGDPVGVGSLDPSGRWYAGDLRTGGLAILDLDQGTCRVVENVSAPDSGDLEQTFAAAWSGPSLMLLDQRSGTLTVVNAADGKLEERAEPLPVVNQAQIWGTATN
;
A
#
# COMPACT_ATOMS: atom_id res chain seq x y z
N MET A 1 -10.33 -12.87 16.18
CA MET A 1 -11.15 -11.67 16.34
C MET A 1 -10.23 -10.57 16.80
N THR A 2 -9.89 -9.68 15.89
CA THR A 2 -9.01 -8.53 16.13
C THR A 2 -9.84 -7.28 15.93
N ASP A 3 -9.83 -6.39 16.92
CA ASP A 3 -10.46 -5.08 16.80
C ASP A 3 -9.37 -4.05 16.47
N ILE A 4 -9.68 -3.12 15.56
CA ILE A 4 -8.79 -2.01 15.26
C ILE A 4 -9.28 -0.81 16.07
N VAL A 5 -8.38 -0.24 16.86
CA VAL A 5 -8.68 0.84 17.79
C VAL A 5 -7.75 2.03 17.57
N LEU A 6 -8.26 3.23 17.84
CA LEU A 6 -7.45 4.43 17.95
C LEU A 6 -7.06 4.65 19.40
N LEU A 7 -5.77 4.88 19.61
CA LEU A 7 -5.21 5.25 20.91
C LEU A 7 -4.94 6.75 20.92
N ASN A 8 -5.16 7.40 22.06
CA ASN A 8 -4.70 8.76 22.27
C ASN A 8 -3.20 8.75 22.53
N ALA A 9 -2.40 9.48 21.74
CA ALA A 9 -0.95 9.53 21.94
C ALA A 9 -0.51 10.06 23.33
N ARG A 10 -1.41 10.71 24.09
CA ARG A 10 -1.14 11.28 25.42
C ARG A 10 -1.81 10.53 26.57
N ALA A 11 -2.69 9.60 26.28
CA ALA A 11 -3.38 8.81 27.29
C ALA A 11 -3.43 7.38 26.78
N ASP A 12 -2.93 6.41 27.54
CA ASP A 12 -2.91 4.98 27.19
C ASP A 12 -4.32 4.35 27.15
N ALA A 13 -5.32 5.10 26.68
CA ALA A 13 -6.72 4.78 26.60
C ALA A 13 -7.16 4.78 25.14
N THR A 14 -7.95 3.75 24.80
CA THR A 14 -8.68 3.66 23.55
C THR A 14 -9.70 4.79 23.46
N THR A 15 -9.66 5.56 22.38
CA THR A 15 -10.64 6.62 22.12
C THR A 15 -11.80 6.11 21.27
N GLU A 16 -11.55 5.13 20.40
CA GLU A 16 -12.53 4.66 19.41
C GLU A 16 -12.15 3.28 18.88
N THR A 17 -13.15 2.45 18.57
CA THR A 17 -12.98 1.23 17.79
C THR A 17 -13.41 1.51 16.35
N ILE A 18 -12.46 1.48 15.41
CA ILE A 18 -12.72 1.83 14.00
C ILE A 18 -13.29 0.65 13.20
N ALA A 19 -12.93 -0.58 13.58
CA ALA A 19 -13.42 -1.80 12.97
C ALA A 19 -13.32 -2.96 13.96
N LYS A 20 -14.22 -3.93 13.82
CA LYS A 20 -14.21 -5.21 14.53
C LYS A 20 -13.96 -6.34 13.55
N ASP A 21 -13.38 -7.44 14.03
CA ASP A 21 -13.01 -8.58 13.18
C ASP A 21 -12.26 -8.14 11.92
N ALA A 22 -11.21 -7.35 12.11
CA ALA A 22 -10.48 -6.70 11.04
C ALA A 22 -8.98 -6.60 11.34
N SER A 23 -8.21 -6.54 10.26
CA SER A 23 -6.76 -6.40 10.27
C SER A 23 -6.33 -5.11 9.55
N VAL A 24 -5.36 -4.40 10.12
CA VAL A 24 -4.71 -3.27 9.45
C VAL A 24 -3.81 -3.81 8.35
N VAL A 25 -3.92 -3.24 7.15
CA VAL A 25 -3.11 -3.64 5.97
C VAL A 25 -2.19 -2.53 5.50
N ALA A 26 -2.39 -1.29 5.95
CA ALA A 26 -1.42 -0.19 5.89
C ALA A 26 -1.89 0.96 6.78
N ALA A 27 -0.96 1.81 7.23
CA ALA A 27 -1.30 3.00 8.00
C ALA A 27 -0.31 4.14 7.76
N SER A 28 -0.82 5.37 7.80
CA SER A 28 -0.07 6.62 7.85
C SER A 28 -0.58 7.46 9.01
N GLY A 29 0.00 8.65 9.21
CA GLY A 29 -0.49 9.58 10.23
C GLY A 29 -1.92 10.07 10.00
N LYS A 30 -2.47 9.95 8.79
CA LYS A 30 -3.79 10.49 8.41
C LYS A 30 -4.83 9.42 8.08
N VAL A 31 -4.37 8.23 7.69
CA VAL A 31 -5.22 7.21 7.09
C VAL A 31 -4.83 5.83 7.60
N VAL A 32 -5.82 5.00 7.90
CA VAL A 32 -5.65 3.57 8.17
C VAL A 32 -6.39 2.78 7.10
N VAL A 33 -5.67 1.94 6.37
CA VAL A 33 -6.27 0.97 5.45
C VAL A 33 -6.44 -0.35 6.19
N TRP A 34 -7.65 -0.89 6.18
CA TRP A 34 -7.97 -2.11 6.89
C TRP A 34 -8.85 -3.05 6.07
N ARG A 35 -8.83 -4.33 6.43
CA ARG A 35 -9.65 -5.37 5.81
C ARG A 35 -10.35 -6.18 6.87
N GLY A 36 -11.64 -6.48 6.66
CA GLY A 36 -12.37 -7.39 7.54
C GLY A 36 -11.87 -8.84 7.41
N ASP A 37 -11.71 -9.55 8.52
CA ASP A 37 -11.20 -10.92 8.61
C ASP A 37 -12.11 -11.93 7.89
N ALA A 38 -13.43 -11.65 7.85
CA ALA A 38 -14.40 -12.45 7.12
C ALA A 38 -14.34 -12.25 5.59
N CYS A 39 -13.43 -11.39 5.09
CA CYS A 39 -13.31 -11.12 3.68
C CYS A 39 -12.74 -12.32 2.92
N ARG A 40 -13.63 -13.13 2.36
CA ARG A 40 -13.27 -14.29 1.55
C ARG A 40 -13.24 -13.98 0.05
N LYS A 41 -14.10 -13.09 -0.46
CA LYS A 41 -14.17 -12.67 -1.87
C LYS A 41 -14.80 -11.27 -2.00
N GLY A 42 -14.36 -10.47 -2.97
CA GLY A 42 -14.96 -9.16 -3.32
C GLY A 42 -14.31 -7.95 -2.64
N SER A 43 -14.97 -6.79 -2.80
CA SER A 43 -14.52 -5.50 -2.27
C SER A 43 -14.76 -5.37 -0.77
N CYS A 44 -13.69 -5.39 0.02
CA CYS A 44 -13.71 -5.43 1.48
C CYS A 44 -12.56 -4.68 2.15
N THR A 45 -11.71 -4.03 1.34
CA THR A 45 -10.68 -3.14 1.87
C THR A 45 -11.30 -1.76 2.08
N HIS A 46 -11.08 -1.22 3.27
CA HIS A 46 -11.63 0.03 3.74
C HIS A 46 -10.51 1.01 4.05
N VAL A 47 -10.84 2.28 3.95
CA VAL A 47 -9.98 3.39 4.34
C VAL A 47 -10.66 4.14 5.47
N TYR A 48 -9.99 4.29 6.60
CA TYR A 48 -10.42 5.13 7.71
C TYR A 48 -9.61 6.43 7.68
N ASP A 49 -10.30 7.56 7.51
CA ASP A 49 -9.74 8.90 7.59
C ASP A 49 -9.73 9.36 9.04
N VAL A 50 -8.53 9.62 9.59
CA VAL A 50 -8.32 9.95 11.00
C VAL A 50 -8.89 11.33 11.35
N GLU A 51 -8.83 12.28 10.42
CA GLU A 51 -9.33 13.64 10.63
C GLU A 51 -10.87 13.66 10.56
N LYS A 52 -11.45 12.98 9.57
CA LYS A 52 -12.90 12.90 9.37
C LYS A 52 -13.59 11.87 10.28
N ARG A 53 -12.82 11.01 10.94
CA ARG A 53 -13.28 9.90 11.79
C ARG A 53 -14.32 9.02 11.10
N LYS A 54 -14.00 8.58 9.89
CA LYS A 54 -14.94 7.85 9.06
C LYS A 54 -14.24 6.81 8.21
N SER A 55 -14.83 5.61 8.16
CA SER A 55 -14.48 4.60 7.17
C SER A 55 -15.28 4.74 5.88
N THR A 56 -14.60 4.63 4.76
CA THR A 56 -15.16 4.43 3.43
C THR A 56 -14.57 3.19 2.80
N ARG A 57 -15.16 2.72 1.70
CA ARG A 57 -14.53 1.64 0.91
C ARG A 57 -13.39 2.21 0.10
N THR A 58 -12.38 1.40 -0.14
CA THR A 58 -11.34 1.72 -1.12
C THR A 58 -11.89 1.68 -2.55
N PRO A 59 -11.24 2.39 -3.49
CA PRO A 59 -11.51 2.25 -4.92
C PRO A 59 -11.47 0.79 -5.39
N SER A 60 -12.38 0.40 -6.28
CA SER A 60 -12.38 -0.93 -6.89
C SER A 60 -11.44 -0.98 -8.11
N CYS A 61 -10.69 -2.08 -8.25
CA CYS A 61 -9.83 -2.34 -9.41
C CYS A 61 -10.43 -3.41 -10.32
N GLU A 62 -10.02 -3.42 -11.60
CA GLU A 62 -10.49 -4.40 -12.60
C GLU A 62 -10.10 -5.85 -12.26
N GLY A 63 -9.03 -6.07 -11.48
CA GLY A 63 -8.63 -7.37 -10.93
C GLY A 63 -9.15 -7.67 -9.51
N GLY A 64 -10.06 -6.85 -8.99
CA GLY A 64 -10.61 -6.97 -7.63
C GLY A 64 -9.88 -6.11 -6.61
N ASP A 65 -9.96 -6.49 -5.34
CA ASP A 65 -9.35 -5.73 -4.26
C ASP A 65 -7.88 -6.12 -4.07
N PRO A 66 -7.05 -5.17 -3.60
CA PRO A 66 -5.75 -5.50 -3.04
C PRO A 66 -5.91 -6.56 -1.95
N VAL A 67 -4.99 -7.53 -1.91
CA VAL A 67 -4.83 -8.55 -0.89
C VAL A 67 -3.58 -8.28 -0.05
N GLY A 68 -3.43 -9.05 1.03
CA GLY A 68 -2.32 -8.91 1.98
C GLY A 68 -2.16 -7.51 2.58
N VAL A 69 -0.95 -7.26 3.09
CA VAL A 69 -0.40 -5.98 3.53
C VAL A 69 0.12 -5.22 2.32
N GLY A 70 -0.21 -3.93 2.25
CA GLY A 70 0.22 -3.03 1.18
C GLY A 70 1.08 -1.88 1.72
N SER A 71 1.45 -0.97 0.83
CA SER A 71 2.24 0.23 1.17
C SER A 71 1.40 1.49 0.96
N LEU A 72 1.36 2.36 1.96
CA LEU A 72 0.65 3.63 1.91
C LEU A 72 1.67 4.78 1.90
N ASP A 73 1.50 5.75 1.02
CA ASP A 73 2.40 6.90 0.98
C ASP A 73 2.24 7.78 2.23
N PRO A 74 3.26 8.57 2.61
CA PRO A 74 3.22 9.41 3.81
C PRO A 74 2.07 10.43 3.84
N SER A 75 1.56 10.85 2.67
CA SER A 75 0.40 11.76 2.62
C SER A 75 -0.93 11.05 2.91
N GLY A 76 -0.98 9.72 2.78
CA GLY A 76 -2.19 8.91 2.92
C GLY A 76 -3.08 8.88 1.67
N ARG A 77 -2.61 9.41 0.54
CA ARG A 77 -3.36 9.47 -0.72
C ARG A 77 -3.19 8.21 -1.56
N TRP A 78 -1.97 7.70 -1.67
CA TRP A 78 -1.64 6.59 -2.56
C TRP A 78 -1.47 5.31 -1.75
N TYR A 79 -2.26 4.30 -2.09
CA TYR A 79 -2.12 2.96 -1.52
C TYR A 79 -1.79 1.97 -2.62
N ALA A 80 -0.73 1.20 -2.41
CA ALA A 80 -0.34 0.12 -3.30
C ALA A 80 -0.48 -1.23 -2.61
N GLY A 81 -0.98 -2.23 -3.34
CA GLY A 81 -1.08 -3.59 -2.84
C GLY A 81 -1.20 -4.58 -3.98
N ASP A 82 -0.98 -5.84 -3.70
CA ASP A 82 -1.08 -6.90 -4.71
C ASP A 82 -2.53 -7.27 -4.98
N LEU A 83 -2.86 -7.62 -6.21
CA LEU A 83 -4.18 -8.15 -6.55
C LEU A 83 -4.18 -9.67 -6.44
N ARG A 84 -5.29 -10.25 -5.98
CA ARG A 84 -5.46 -11.71 -5.95
C ARG A 84 -5.33 -12.35 -7.34
N THR A 85 -5.72 -11.62 -8.38
CA THR A 85 -5.61 -12.05 -9.79
C THR A 85 -4.20 -11.92 -10.34
N GLY A 86 -3.25 -11.42 -9.54
CA GLY A 86 -1.93 -10.99 -9.95
C GLY A 86 -1.91 -9.52 -10.40
N GLY A 87 -0.73 -8.91 -10.24
CA GLY A 87 -0.46 -7.53 -10.63
C GLY A 87 -0.57 -6.55 -9.45
N LEU A 88 0.12 -5.41 -9.59
CA LEU A 88 0.14 -4.38 -8.57
C LEU A 88 -1.04 -3.42 -8.77
N ALA A 89 -1.89 -3.28 -7.75
CA ALA A 89 -2.88 -2.21 -7.70
C ALA A 89 -2.29 -0.96 -7.04
N ILE A 90 -2.56 0.20 -7.62
CA ILE A 90 -2.26 1.52 -7.07
C ILE A 90 -3.56 2.32 -7.02
N LEU A 91 -3.98 2.72 -5.82
CA LEU A 91 -5.24 3.39 -5.54
C LEU A 91 -4.97 4.85 -5.20
N ASP A 92 -5.68 5.76 -5.87
CA ASP A 92 -5.81 7.16 -5.45
C ASP A 92 -7.00 7.26 -4.49
N LEU A 93 -6.71 7.30 -3.19
CA LEU A 93 -7.71 7.34 -2.14
C LEU A 93 -8.45 8.68 -2.08
N ASP A 94 -7.85 9.76 -2.60
CA ASP A 94 -8.48 11.07 -2.68
C ASP A 94 -9.42 11.16 -3.87
N GLN A 95 -9.00 10.64 -5.03
CA GLN A 95 -9.78 10.70 -6.27
C GLN A 95 -10.72 9.52 -6.46
N GLY A 96 -10.63 8.49 -5.63
CA GLY A 96 -11.51 7.33 -5.73
C GLY A 96 -11.18 6.40 -6.90
N THR A 97 -9.93 6.41 -7.39
CA THR A 97 -9.54 5.65 -8.59
C THR A 97 -8.59 4.50 -8.25
N CYS A 98 -8.59 3.46 -9.09
CA CYS A 98 -7.61 2.39 -9.03
C CYS A 98 -6.95 2.20 -10.40
N ARG A 99 -5.66 1.92 -10.38
CA ARG A 99 -4.87 1.51 -11.53
C ARG A 99 -4.23 0.16 -11.26
N VAL A 100 -4.28 -0.72 -12.26
CA VAL A 100 -3.57 -2.00 -12.24
C VAL A 100 -2.31 -1.88 -13.08
N VAL A 101 -1.22 -2.43 -12.57
CA VAL A 101 0.10 -2.42 -13.19
C VAL A 101 0.53 -3.86 -13.39
N GLU A 102 0.50 -4.33 -14.65
CA GLU A 102 0.63 -5.75 -15.01
C GLU A 102 2.08 -6.23 -15.13
N ASN A 103 3.06 -5.32 -15.23
CA ASN A 103 4.47 -5.65 -15.47
C ASN A 103 5.34 -5.61 -14.21
N VAL A 104 4.74 -5.68 -13.02
CA VAL A 104 5.48 -5.86 -11.77
C VAL A 104 5.30 -7.31 -11.35
N SER A 105 6.42 -8.02 -11.08
CA SER A 105 6.38 -9.38 -10.57
C SER A 105 5.42 -9.46 -9.38
N ALA A 106 4.42 -10.33 -9.45
CA ALA A 106 3.48 -10.47 -8.35
C ALA A 106 4.21 -11.02 -7.10
N PRO A 107 3.91 -10.52 -5.89
CA PRO A 107 4.38 -11.12 -4.65
C PRO A 107 3.76 -12.51 -4.46
N ASP A 108 4.59 -13.49 -4.09
CA ASP A 108 4.14 -14.88 -3.93
C ASP A 108 3.19 -15.04 -2.72
N SER A 109 3.22 -14.11 -1.77
CA SER A 109 2.44 -14.12 -0.52
C SER A 109 1.19 -13.24 -0.53
N GLY A 110 0.99 -12.41 -1.55
CA GLY A 110 0.01 -11.34 -1.54
C GLY A 110 0.36 -10.16 -0.61
N ASP A 111 1.41 -10.27 0.20
CA ASP A 111 1.94 -9.19 1.02
C ASP A 111 3.05 -8.47 0.25
N LEU A 112 2.79 -7.24 -0.16
CA LEU A 112 3.71 -6.46 -1.00
C LEU A 112 5.06 -6.27 -0.30
N GLU A 113 5.04 -5.96 1.00
CA GLU A 113 6.24 -5.68 1.79
C GLU A 113 7.09 -6.92 2.15
N GLN A 114 6.58 -8.13 1.91
CA GLN A 114 7.37 -9.36 2.08
C GLN A 114 8.19 -9.72 0.84
N THR A 115 7.71 -9.33 -0.35
CA THR A 115 8.44 -9.58 -1.60
C THR A 115 9.32 -8.39 -1.97
N PHE A 116 8.82 -7.18 -1.71
CA PHE A 116 9.47 -5.94 -2.07
C PHE A 116 9.82 -5.11 -0.85
N ALA A 117 11.01 -4.51 -0.85
CA ALA A 117 11.20 -3.30 -0.06
C ALA A 117 10.51 -2.14 -0.80
N ALA A 118 9.35 -1.71 -0.29
CA ALA A 118 8.54 -0.65 -0.86
C ALA A 118 8.85 0.70 -0.21
N ALA A 119 8.99 1.76 -1.01
CA ALA A 119 9.18 3.12 -0.52
C ALA A 119 8.49 4.15 -1.43
N TRP A 120 8.00 5.23 -0.85
CA TRP A 120 7.34 6.31 -1.57
C TRP A 120 8.18 7.58 -1.61
N SER A 121 8.20 8.24 -2.77
CA SER A 121 8.70 9.62 -2.94
C SER A 121 7.66 10.42 -3.74
N GLY A 122 6.84 11.19 -3.03
CA GLY A 122 5.66 11.81 -3.64
C GLY A 122 4.74 10.75 -4.27
N PRO A 123 4.33 10.89 -5.55
CA PRO A 123 3.52 9.90 -6.23
C PRO A 123 4.33 8.68 -6.74
N SER A 124 5.66 8.66 -6.57
CA SER A 124 6.50 7.58 -7.08
C SER A 124 6.64 6.47 -6.04
N LEU A 125 6.22 5.26 -6.40
CA LEU A 125 6.43 4.03 -5.65
C LEU A 125 7.69 3.34 -6.17
N MET A 126 8.64 3.10 -5.28
CA MET A 126 9.84 2.32 -5.53
C MET A 126 9.66 0.93 -4.94
N LEU A 127 9.88 -0.10 -5.76
CA LEU A 127 9.79 -1.51 -5.38
C LEU A 127 11.13 -2.18 -5.69
N LEU A 128 11.87 -2.54 -4.65
CA LEU A 128 13.07 -3.36 -4.77
C LEU A 128 12.71 -4.82 -4.54
N ASP A 129 12.76 -5.65 -5.58
CA ASP A 129 12.56 -7.10 -5.45
C ASP A 129 13.71 -7.68 -4.62
N GLN A 130 13.40 -8.20 -3.44
CA GLN A 130 14.41 -8.71 -2.51
C GLN A 130 15.08 -10.01 -2.99
N ARG A 131 14.51 -10.69 -3.99
CA ARG A 131 15.03 -11.94 -4.56
C ARG A 131 16.02 -11.67 -5.69
N SER A 132 15.70 -10.75 -6.60
CA SER A 132 16.52 -10.44 -7.78
C SER A 132 17.40 -9.21 -7.62
N GLY A 133 17.07 -8.30 -6.69
CA GLY A 133 17.69 -6.98 -6.58
C GLY A 133 17.23 -5.99 -7.66
N THR A 134 16.21 -6.33 -8.45
CA THR A 134 15.64 -5.44 -9.47
C THR A 134 14.88 -4.30 -8.80
N LEU A 135 15.12 -3.08 -9.26
CA LEU A 135 14.37 -1.90 -8.82
C LEU A 135 13.36 -1.51 -9.89
N THR A 136 12.09 -1.47 -9.51
CA THR A 136 11.01 -0.92 -10.32
C THR A 136 10.48 0.35 -9.69
N VAL A 137 10.36 1.41 -10.47
CA VAL A 137 9.72 2.66 -10.06
C VAL A 137 8.42 2.81 -10.81
N VAL A 138 7.33 3.06 -10.09
CA VAL A 138 5.99 3.26 -10.63
C VAL A 138 5.51 4.65 -10.25
N ASN A 139 5.15 5.48 -11.22
CA ASN A 139 4.45 6.72 -10.94
C ASN A 139 2.96 6.42 -10.71
N ALA A 140 2.44 6.66 -9.51
CA ALA A 140 1.07 6.34 -9.15
C ALA A 140 0.01 7.14 -9.94
N ALA A 141 0.34 8.37 -10.37
CA ALA A 141 -0.60 9.24 -11.07
C ALA A 141 -0.87 8.73 -12.50
N ASP A 142 0.19 8.44 -13.26
CA ASP A 142 0.06 8.07 -14.68
C ASP A 142 0.34 6.58 -14.96
N GLY A 143 0.85 5.83 -13.99
CA GLY A 143 1.15 4.40 -14.10
C GLY A 143 2.44 4.09 -14.87
N LYS A 144 3.25 5.10 -15.21
CA LYS A 144 4.49 4.85 -15.94
C LYS A 144 5.48 4.07 -15.08
N LEU A 145 6.13 3.13 -15.75
CA LEU A 145 7.12 2.24 -15.18
C LEU A 145 8.51 2.62 -15.66
N GLU A 146 9.45 2.69 -14.72
CA GLU A 146 10.87 2.72 -14.99
C GLU A 146 11.50 1.50 -14.29
N GLU A 147 12.03 0.58 -15.07
CA GLU A 147 12.72 -0.59 -14.55
C GLU A 147 14.24 -0.42 -14.68
N ARG A 148 14.96 -0.81 -13.63
CA ARG A 148 16.42 -0.96 -13.68
C ARG A 148 16.75 -2.41 -13.37
N ALA A 149 17.04 -3.17 -14.43
CA ALA A 149 17.33 -4.60 -14.35
C ALA A 149 18.70 -4.92 -13.73
N GLU A 150 19.67 -4.01 -13.84
CA GLU A 150 20.99 -4.22 -13.25
C GLU A 150 20.96 -3.95 -11.73
N PRO A 151 21.40 -4.90 -10.89
CA PRO A 151 21.53 -4.69 -9.45
C PRO A 151 22.44 -3.50 -9.19
N LEU A 152 21.95 -2.51 -8.45
CA LEU A 152 22.77 -1.35 -8.10
C LEU A 152 23.93 -1.80 -7.20
N PRO A 153 25.15 -1.29 -7.40
CA PRO A 153 26.27 -1.59 -6.51
C PRO A 153 25.91 -1.14 -5.09
N VAL A 154 25.82 -2.09 -4.17
CA VAL A 154 25.62 -1.82 -2.74
C VAL A 154 26.95 -1.29 -2.20
N VAL A 155 27.01 0.00 -1.89
CA VAL A 155 28.18 0.62 -1.25
C VAL A 155 27.86 0.80 0.23
N ASN A 156 28.67 0.24 1.13
CA ASN A 156 28.55 0.42 2.59
C ASN A 156 27.18 0.10 3.20
N GLN A 157 26.54 -1.00 2.77
CA GLN A 157 25.27 -1.52 3.33
C GLN A 157 24.06 -0.57 3.26
N ALA A 158 24.16 0.56 2.57
CA ALA A 158 23.07 1.52 2.41
C ALA A 158 22.93 1.93 0.94
N GLN A 159 21.68 2.11 0.51
CA GLN A 159 21.36 2.68 -0.80
C GLN A 159 20.42 3.88 -0.57
N ILE A 160 20.77 5.03 -1.16
CA ILE A 160 19.98 6.27 -1.08
C ILE A 160 19.44 6.53 -2.48
N TRP A 161 18.12 6.71 -2.57
CA TRP A 161 17.44 7.04 -3.82
C TRP A 161 16.65 8.33 -3.68
N GLY A 162 16.57 9.06 -4.78
CA GLY A 162 15.62 10.16 -4.96
C GLY A 162 15.02 10.04 -6.35
N THR A 163 13.73 10.29 -6.49
CA THR A 163 13.11 10.44 -7.80
C THR A 163 13.25 11.89 -8.24
N ALA A 164 13.58 12.15 -9.50
CA ALA A 164 13.50 13.50 -10.04
C ALA A 164 12.01 13.89 -10.16
N THR A 165 11.60 14.96 -9.48
CA THR A 165 10.34 15.63 -9.77
C THR A 165 10.52 16.41 -11.06
N ASN A 166 10.02 15.89 -12.17
CA ASN A 166 9.78 16.70 -13.37
C ASN A 166 8.42 17.37 -13.27
#